data_AF-A0A0B8Q7W5-F1
#
_entry.id   AF-A0A0B8Q7W5-F1
#
_cell.length_a   1.000
_cell.length_b   1.000
_cell.length_c   1.000
_cell.angle_alpha   90.00
_cell.angle_beta   90.00
_cell.angle_gamma   90.00
#
_symmetry.space_group_name_H-M   'P 1'
#
loop_
_entity.id
_entity.type
_entity.pdbx_description
1 polymer ?
#
loop_
_entity_poly.entity_id
_entity_poly.type
_entity_poly.pdbx_seq_one_letter_code
_entity_poly.pdbx_strand_id
1 'polypeptide(L)'
;MVDLIKILSLKTGLDVTFINGFTWKQLVENFRAGQLDVLHPVSNNQSNRELGNLSRPLARFDFALAQLGDDYTELEQLKGKKLGVLSGWSIIEPLKRAFPEIQFQEFDELHEALLALEKGELDAVIDLEVILSRVKKQRFLKRTQLQTIALPKGFEDFDSFHLVIDKSNPALLALLDLALSDVSREERAFLSKKWLEQESNSGIVPHEFCSRQPKMRI
;
A
#
# COMPACT_ATOMS: atom_id res chain seq x y z
N MET A 1 7.73 -0.08 3.39
CA MET A 1 7.13 -0.13 4.75
C MET A 1 8.01 -0.84 5.78
N VAL A 2 8.63 -1.99 5.48
CA VAL A 2 9.52 -2.72 6.42
C VAL A 2 10.62 -1.83 7.01
N ASP A 3 11.35 -1.06 6.21
CA ASP A 3 12.43 -0.22 6.74
C ASP A 3 11.93 0.97 7.57
N LEU A 4 10.73 1.49 7.31
CA LEU A 4 10.11 2.48 8.21
C LEU A 4 9.85 1.86 9.58
N ILE A 5 9.32 0.65 9.61
CA ILE A 5 9.08 -0.08 10.87
C ILE A 5 10.40 -0.35 11.60
N LYS A 6 11.51 -0.63 10.89
CA LYS A 6 12.83 -0.72 11.52
C LYS A 6 13.28 0.60 12.14
N ILE A 7 12.97 1.75 11.53
CA ILE A 7 13.22 3.06 12.15
C ILE A 7 12.37 3.22 13.41
N LEU A 8 11.09 2.84 13.38
CA LEU A 8 10.22 2.88 14.56
C LEU A 8 10.75 1.96 15.68
N SER A 9 11.22 0.77 15.33
CA SER A 9 11.87 -0.17 16.24
C SER A 9 13.07 0.47 16.95
N LEU A 10 13.96 1.14 16.21
CA LEU A 10 15.11 1.84 16.79
C LEU A 10 14.69 3.01 17.70
N LYS A 11 13.68 3.79 17.32
CA LYS A 11 13.20 4.94 18.10
C LYS A 11 12.46 4.54 19.38
N THR A 12 11.74 3.41 19.35
CA THR A 12 10.93 2.92 20.48
C THR A 12 11.67 1.92 21.36
N GLY A 13 12.76 1.33 20.84
CA GLY A 13 13.42 0.20 21.47
C GLY A 13 12.66 -1.12 21.35
N LEU A 14 11.57 -1.21 20.57
CA LEU A 14 10.85 -2.47 20.34
C LEU A 14 11.65 -3.38 19.41
N ASP A 15 11.90 -4.65 19.76
CA ASP A 15 12.56 -5.63 18.89
C ASP A 15 11.53 -6.26 17.94
N VAL A 16 11.56 -5.89 16.67
CA VAL A 16 10.53 -6.28 15.70
C VAL A 16 10.89 -7.58 14.96
N THR A 17 9.98 -8.54 14.99
CA THR A 17 10.04 -9.79 14.21
C THR A 17 8.99 -9.77 13.12
N PHE A 18 9.41 -9.81 11.85
CA PHE A 18 8.49 -9.88 10.71
C PHE A 18 8.05 -11.32 10.43
N ILE A 19 6.75 -11.58 10.39
CA ILE A 19 6.11 -12.86 10.12
C ILE A 19 5.64 -12.89 8.66
N ASN A 20 6.15 -13.87 7.90
CA ASN A 20 5.85 -14.04 6.48
C ASN A 20 5.35 -15.46 6.17
N GLY A 21 4.87 -15.69 4.95
CA GLY A 21 4.46 -17.03 4.48
C GLY A 21 3.01 -17.39 4.77
N PHE A 22 2.19 -16.41 5.19
CA PHE A 22 0.76 -16.56 5.42
C PHE A 22 -0.03 -15.75 4.40
N THR A 23 -1.20 -16.26 4.02
CA THR A 23 -2.20 -15.49 3.28
C THR A 23 -2.73 -14.33 4.13
N TRP A 24 -3.29 -13.29 3.50
CA TRP A 24 -3.91 -12.18 4.22
C TRP A 24 -4.98 -12.66 5.22
N LYS A 25 -5.82 -13.61 4.80
CA LYS A 25 -6.84 -14.22 5.67
C LYS A 25 -6.22 -14.84 6.93
N GLN A 26 -5.14 -15.61 6.76
CA GLN A 26 -4.42 -16.22 7.89
C GLN A 26 -3.75 -15.18 8.78
N LEU A 27 -3.19 -14.11 8.23
CA LEU A 27 -2.63 -13.00 9.02
C LEU A 27 -3.72 -12.33 9.87
N VAL A 28 -4.89 -12.06 9.30
CA VAL A 28 -6.04 -11.50 10.03
C VAL A 28 -6.53 -12.47 11.13
N GLU A 29 -6.59 -13.77 10.85
CA GLU A 29 -6.94 -14.79 11.85
C GLU A 29 -5.91 -14.84 13.00
N ASN A 30 -4.62 -14.82 12.69
CA ASN A 30 -3.54 -14.81 13.67
C ASN A 30 -3.56 -13.53 14.52
N PHE A 31 -3.81 -12.37 13.90
CA PHE A 31 -3.97 -11.10 14.60
C PHE A 31 -5.16 -11.14 15.57
N ARG A 32 -6.33 -11.60 15.12
CA ARG A 32 -7.51 -11.78 15.98
C ARG A 32 -7.30 -12.78 17.12
N ALA A 33 -6.44 -13.78 16.89
CA ALA A 33 -6.04 -14.75 17.90
C ALA A 33 -4.96 -14.23 18.87
N GLY A 34 -4.52 -12.98 18.74
CA GLY A 34 -3.45 -12.39 19.57
C GLY A 34 -2.05 -12.96 19.27
N GLN A 35 -1.86 -13.61 18.13
CA GLN A 35 -0.57 -14.16 17.69
C GLN A 35 0.30 -13.13 16.95
N LEU A 36 -0.33 -12.04 16.47
CA LEU A 36 0.34 -10.88 15.89
C LEU A 36 -0.07 -9.64 16.67
N ASP A 37 0.91 -8.78 16.99
CA ASP A 37 0.66 -7.52 17.71
C ASP A 37 0.14 -6.43 16.77
N VAL A 38 0.54 -6.49 15.50
CA VAL A 38 0.32 -5.46 14.48
C VAL A 38 0.09 -6.09 13.11
N LEU A 39 -0.86 -5.56 12.32
CA LEU A 39 -0.94 -5.82 10.87
C LEU A 39 -0.42 -4.62 10.06
N HIS A 40 0.31 -4.89 8.97
CA HIS A 40 0.79 -3.83 8.09
C HIS A 40 1.10 -4.31 6.65
N PRO A 41 1.18 -3.37 5.70
CA PRO A 41 0.45 -2.11 5.69
C PRO A 41 -1.02 -2.37 5.34
N VAL A 42 -1.94 -1.59 5.91
CA VAL A 42 -3.36 -1.66 5.55
C VAL A 42 -3.88 -0.30 5.09
N SER A 43 -4.81 -0.27 4.15
CA SER A 43 -5.50 0.98 3.81
C SER A 43 -6.49 1.37 4.91
N ASN A 44 -6.75 2.66 5.07
CA ASN A 44 -7.80 3.15 5.96
C ASN A 44 -9.18 2.88 5.33
N ASN A 45 -9.79 1.74 5.66
CA ASN A 45 -11.12 1.39 5.21
C ASN A 45 -11.94 0.79 6.36
N GLN A 46 -13.24 0.65 6.16
CA GLN A 46 -14.15 0.15 7.19
C GLN A 46 -13.77 -1.23 7.73
N SER A 47 -13.43 -2.18 6.85
CA SER A 47 -13.00 -3.53 7.24
C SER A 47 -11.78 -3.49 8.16
N ASN A 48 -10.78 -2.66 7.85
CA ASN A 48 -9.56 -2.56 8.64
C ASN A 48 -9.78 -1.81 9.97
N ARG A 49 -10.69 -0.83 10.01
CA ARG A 49 -11.11 -0.15 11.26
C ARG A 49 -11.90 -1.07 12.21
N GLU A 50 -12.50 -2.13 11.67
CA GLU A 50 -13.16 -3.16 12.48
C GLU A 50 -12.15 -4.10 13.13
N LEU A 51 -11.00 -4.36 12.49
CA LEU A 51 -9.92 -5.20 13.03
C LEU A 51 -9.28 -4.60 14.28
N GLY A 52 -9.04 -3.28 14.30
CA GLY A 52 -8.30 -2.64 15.38
C GLY A 52 -8.26 -1.13 15.26
N ASN A 53 -7.42 -0.51 16.09
CA ASN A 53 -7.12 0.91 15.97
C ASN A 53 -6.06 1.12 14.88
N LEU A 54 -6.27 2.09 14.00
CA LEU A 54 -5.29 2.48 13.00
C LEU A 54 -4.31 3.50 13.59
N SER A 55 -3.02 3.33 13.29
CA SER A 55 -1.99 4.34 13.59
C SER A 55 -2.18 5.61 12.78
N ARG A 56 -1.34 6.62 13.00
CA ARG A 56 -1.06 7.66 12.01
C ARG A 56 -0.59 7.01 10.69
N PRO A 57 -0.86 7.65 9.52
CA PRO A 57 -0.45 7.07 8.24
C PRO A 57 1.07 6.93 8.15
N LEU A 58 1.50 5.74 7.75
CA LEU A 58 2.90 5.44 7.42
C LEU A 58 3.31 6.19 6.15
N ALA A 59 2.43 6.17 5.15
CA ALA A 59 2.56 6.90 3.89
C ALA A 59 1.18 7.11 3.24
N ARG A 60 1.14 8.02 2.29
CA ARG A 60 0.05 8.18 1.32
C ARG A 60 0.62 7.96 -0.08
N PHE A 61 -0.16 7.31 -0.94
CA PHE A 61 0.21 7.08 -2.33
C PHE A 61 -0.95 7.43 -3.25
N ASP A 62 -0.65 8.19 -4.28
CA ASP A 62 -1.63 8.56 -5.30
C ASP A 62 -2.01 7.33 -6.13
N PHE A 63 -3.27 7.32 -6.58
CA PHE A 63 -3.75 6.37 -7.57
C PHE A 63 -3.52 6.93 -8.97
N ALA A 64 -3.28 6.05 -9.92
CA ALA A 64 -3.20 6.41 -11.32
C ALA A 64 -3.93 5.40 -12.21
N LEU A 65 -4.35 5.87 -13.38
CA LEU A 65 -4.79 5.05 -14.49
C LEU A 65 -3.60 4.78 -15.41
N ALA A 66 -3.34 3.51 -15.68
CA ALA A 66 -2.56 3.08 -16.82
C ALA A 66 -3.48 2.93 -18.03
N GLN A 67 -3.14 3.58 -19.14
CA GLN A 67 -3.98 3.66 -20.34
C GLN A 67 -3.16 3.71 -21.63
N LEU A 68 -3.81 3.46 -22.78
CA LEU A 68 -3.19 3.50 -24.10
C LEU A 68 -3.77 4.62 -24.96
N GLY A 69 -3.12 5.77 -25.00
CA GLY A 69 -3.45 6.86 -25.93
C GLY A 69 -4.75 7.62 -25.64
N ASP A 70 -5.72 6.98 -24.97
CA ASP A 70 -6.84 7.65 -24.32
C ASP A 70 -6.33 8.51 -23.14
N ASP A 71 -7.05 9.58 -22.83
CA ASP A 71 -6.71 10.54 -21.77
C ASP A 71 -7.80 10.55 -20.70
N TYR A 72 -8.04 9.39 -20.07
CA TYR A 72 -8.93 9.30 -18.93
C TYR A 72 -8.27 9.95 -17.72
N THR A 73 -8.89 10.99 -17.18
CA THR A 73 -8.40 11.77 -16.03
C THR A 73 -9.18 11.50 -14.74
N GLU A 74 -10.29 10.77 -14.84
CA GLU A 74 -11.17 10.42 -13.72
C GLU A 74 -11.93 9.11 -14.00
N LEU A 75 -12.44 8.45 -12.95
CA LEU A 75 -13.12 7.15 -13.08
C LEU A 75 -14.46 7.25 -13.81
N GLU A 76 -15.15 8.38 -13.71
CA GLU A 76 -16.43 8.66 -14.33
C GLU A 76 -16.40 8.51 -15.85
N GLN A 77 -15.24 8.76 -16.47
CA GLN A 77 -15.04 8.64 -17.92
C GLN A 77 -14.93 7.17 -18.39
N LEU A 78 -14.79 6.22 -17.47
CA LEU A 78 -14.70 4.79 -17.76
C LEU A 78 -16.07 4.08 -17.76
N LYS A 79 -17.19 4.81 -17.68
CA LYS A 79 -18.53 4.21 -17.78
C LYS A 79 -18.68 3.44 -19.10
N GLY A 80 -19.10 2.18 -19.01
CA GLY A 80 -19.19 1.26 -20.15
C GLY A 80 -17.85 0.72 -20.64
N LYS A 81 -16.73 1.08 -20.00
CA LYS A 81 -15.37 0.66 -20.33
C LYS A 81 -14.89 -0.46 -19.42
N LYS A 82 -13.84 -1.16 -19.85
CA LYS A 82 -13.18 -2.23 -19.11
C LYS A 82 -12.03 -1.70 -18.28
N LEU A 83 -12.14 -1.85 -16.96
CA LEU A 83 -11.13 -1.42 -16.00
C LEU A 83 -10.49 -2.63 -15.33
N GLY A 84 -9.19 -2.80 -15.51
CA GLY A 84 -8.40 -3.79 -14.80
C GLY A 84 -8.13 -3.37 -13.36
N VAL A 85 -8.29 -4.30 -12.42
CA VAL A 85 -7.98 -4.14 -11.00
C VAL A 85 -7.24 -5.37 -10.47
N LEU A 86 -6.43 -5.21 -9.42
CA LEU A 86 -5.72 -6.32 -8.79
C LEU A 86 -6.55 -6.98 -7.69
N SER A 87 -6.84 -8.28 -7.82
CA SER A 87 -7.61 -9.05 -6.84
C SER A 87 -7.07 -8.90 -5.42
N GLY A 88 -7.99 -8.91 -4.46
CA GLY A 88 -7.67 -8.75 -3.03
C GLY A 88 -7.50 -7.32 -2.55
N TRP A 89 -7.54 -6.32 -3.45
CA TRP A 89 -7.56 -4.93 -3.03
C TRP A 89 -8.88 -4.53 -2.38
N SER A 90 -8.78 -3.98 -1.18
CA SER A 90 -9.95 -3.51 -0.41
C SER A 90 -10.78 -2.41 -1.08
N ILE A 91 -10.22 -1.70 -2.08
CA ILE A 91 -10.91 -0.62 -2.80
C ILE A 91 -11.88 -1.15 -3.88
N ILE A 92 -11.74 -2.42 -4.31
CA ILE A 92 -12.49 -2.97 -5.45
C ILE A 92 -14.01 -2.95 -5.22
N GLU A 93 -14.49 -3.56 -4.14
CA GLU A 93 -15.93 -3.66 -3.88
C GLU A 93 -16.59 -2.28 -3.64
N PRO A 94 -15.94 -1.33 -2.93
CA PRO A 94 -16.36 0.07 -2.95
C PRO A 94 -16.45 0.67 -4.36
N LEU A 95 -15.45 0.48 -5.22
CA LEU A 95 -15.44 1.00 -6.60
C LEU A 95 -16.56 0.40 -7.44
N LYS A 96 -16.76 -0.92 -7.41
CA LYS A 96 -17.85 -1.59 -8.15
C LYS A 96 -19.23 -1.05 -7.76
N ARG A 97 -19.44 -0.76 -6.47
CA ARG A 97 -20.70 -0.17 -5.99
C ARG A 97 -20.89 1.29 -6.42
N ALA A 98 -19.81 2.08 -6.44
CA ALA A 98 -19.86 3.47 -6.85
C ALA A 98 -19.98 3.63 -8.39
N PHE A 99 -19.39 2.72 -9.15
CA PHE A 99 -19.34 2.75 -10.61
C PHE A 99 -19.86 1.45 -11.25
N PRO A 100 -21.15 1.11 -11.08
CA PRO A 100 -21.70 -0.15 -11.57
C PRO A 100 -21.69 -0.28 -13.11
N GLU A 101 -21.51 0.84 -13.82
CA GLU A 101 -21.42 0.89 -15.28
C GLU A 101 -20.02 0.56 -15.80
N ILE A 102 -18.98 0.57 -14.96
CA ILE A 102 -17.62 0.16 -15.34
C ILE A 102 -17.56 -1.38 -15.32
N GLN A 103 -16.99 -1.95 -16.37
CA GLN A 103 -16.74 -3.39 -16.47
C GLN A 103 -15.42 -3.74 -15.77
N PHE A 104 -15.48 -4.05 -14.47
CA PHE A 104 -14.29 -4.44 -13.70
C PHE A 104 -13.82 -5.84 -14.09
N GLN A 105 -12.54 -5.96 -14.43
CA GLN A 105 -11.87 -7.24 -14.63
C GLN A 105 -10.74 -7.38 -13.60
N GLU A 106 -10.83 -8.42 -12.77
CA GLU A 106 -9.83 -8.67 -11.74
C GLU A 106 -8.70 -9.56 -12.25
N PHE A 107 -7.49 -9.29 -11.78
CA PHE A 107 -6.28 -10.04 -12.10
C PHE A 107 -5.54 -10.38 -10.82
N ASP A 108 -4.90 -11.55 -10.76
CA ASP A 108 -4.08 -11.94 -9.62
C ASP A 108 -2.73 -11.20 -9.59
N GLU A 109 -2.22 -10.84 -10.78
CA GLU A 109 -0.92 -10.19 -10.96
C GLU A 109 -1.04 -8.93 -11.81
N LEU A 110 -0.47 -7.81 -11.34
CA LEU A 110 -0.57 -6.51 -12.03
C LEU A 110 0.05 -6.55 -13.44
N HIS A 111 1.08 -7.38 -13.63
CA HIS A 111 1.70 -7.55 -14.93
C HIS A 111 0.71 -8.10 -15.97
N GLU A 112 -0.19 -9.01 -15.57
CA GLU A 112 -1.19 -9.59 -16.46
C GLU A 112 -2.23 -8.55 -16.88
N ALA A 113 -2.68 -7.73 -15.93
CA ALA A 113 -3.58 -6.61 -16.22
C ALA A 113 -2.95 -5.62 -17.22
N LEU A 114 -1.68 -5.26 -17.03
CA LEU A 114 -0.98 -4.35 -17.95
C LEU A 114 -0.72 -4.98 -19.33
N LEU A 115 -0.51 -6.29 -19.42
CA LEU A 115 -0.43 -6.99 -20.71
C LEU A 115 -1.78 -7.03 -21.42
N ALA A 116 -2.88 -7.26 -20.69
CA ALA A 116 -4.23 -7.20 -21.24
C ALA A 116 -4.55 -5.79 -21.78
N LEU A 117 -4.13 -4.75 -21.06
CA LEU A 117 -4.17 -3.36 -21.52
C LEU A 117 -3.39 -3.18 -22.84
N GLU A 118 -2.12 -3.60 -22.91
CA GLU A 118 -1.30 -3.48 -24.13
C GLU A 118 -1.89 -4.20 -25.37
N LYS A 119 -2.69 -5.24 -25.15
CA LYS A 119 -3.43 -5.99 -26.18
C LYS A 119 -4.76 -5.34 -26.58
N GLY A 120 -5.20 -4.30 -25.88
CA GLY A 120 -6.50 -3.66 -26.09
C GLY A 120 -7.68 -4.45 -25.51
N GLU A 121 -7.43 -5.37 -24.58
CA GLU A 121 -8.48 -6.13 -23.89
C GLU A 121 -9.14 -5.32 -22.76
N LEU A 122 -8.44 -4.29 -22.27
CA LEU A 122 -8.87 -3.33 -21.26
C LEU A 122 -8.75 -1.90 -21.80
N ASP A 123 -9.59 -0.98 -21.32
CA ASP A 123 -9.48 0.44 -21.61
C ASP A 123 -8.49 1.13 -20.65
N ALA A 124 -8.47 0.72 -19.38
CA ALA A 124 -7.53 1.21 -18.38
C ALA A 124 -7.24 0.18 -17.29
N VAL A 125 -6.19 0.42 -16.50
CA VAL A 125 -5.87 -0.31 -15.25
C VAL A 125 -5.66 0.70 -14.13
N ILE A 126 -6.31 0.51 -12.97
CA ILE A 126 -6.12 1.37 -11.79
C ILE A 126 -5.28 0.67 -10.73
N ASP A 127 -4.26 1.36 -10.21
CA ASP A 127 -3.43 0.94 -9.08
C ASP A 127 -2.73 2.20 -8.49
N LEU A 128 -1.92 2.04 -7.45
CA LEU A 128 -1.05 3.10 -6.94
C LEU A 128 -0.04 3.49 -8.04
N GLU A 129 0.13 4.78 -8.25
CA GLU A 129 1.03 5.34 -9.27
C GLU A 129 2.46 4.81 -9.10
N VAL A 130 2.91 4.71 -7.84
CA VAL A 130 4.26 4.22 -7.50
C VAL A 130 4.48 2.77 -7.94
N ILE A 131 3.43 1.93 -7.88
CA ILE A 131 3.49 0.53 -8.31
C ILE A 131 3.44 0.46 -9.83
N LEU A 132 2.51 1.19 -10.47
CA LEU A 132 2.39 1.26 -11.93
C LEU A 132 3.69 1.75 -12.58
N SER A 133 4.26 2.84 -12.06
CA SER A 133 5.50 3.43 -12.56
C SER A 133 6.67 2.44 -12.49
N ARG A 134 6.79 1.71 -11.36
CA ARG A 134 7.80 0.67 -11.18
C ARG A 134 7.62 -0.46 -12.19
N VAL A 135 6.41 -1.01 -12.33
CA VAL A 135 6.16 -2.15 -13.23
C VAL A 135 6.31 -1.74 -14.70
N LYS A 136 5.76 -0.58 -15.09
CA LYS A 136 5.94 0.01 -16.42
C LYS A 136 7.41 0.11 -16.81
N LYS A 137 8.26 0.59 -15.90
CA LYS A 137 9.72 0.71 -16.12
C LYS A 137 10.40 -0.66 -16.20
N GLN A 138 10.13 -1.56 -15.24
CA GLN A 138 10.74 -2.90 -15.19
C GLN A 138 10.39 -3.77 -16.41
N ARG A 139 9.21 -3.57 -17.00
CA ARG A 139 8.70 -4.33 -18.14
C ARG A 139 8.80 -3.59 -19.48
N PHE A 140 9.42 -2.41 -19.49
CA PHE A 140 9.59 -1.58 -20.70
C PHE A 140 8.29 -1.29 -21.46
N LEU A 141 7.18 -1.06 -20.73
CA LEU A 141 5.87 -0.77 -21.30
C LEU A 141 5.81 0.69 -21.78
N LYS A 142 6.46 0.98 -22.91
CA LYS A 142 6.65 2.35 -23.41
C LYS A 142 5.37 3.03 -23.87
N ARG A 143 4.36 2.26 -24.29
CA ARG A 143 3.09 2.76 -24.83
C ARG A 143 2.08 3.09 -23.74
N THR A 144 2.14 2.37 -22.63
CA THR A 144 1.35 2.64 -21.43
C THR A 144 1.65 4.05 -20.90
N GLN A 145 0.64 4.89 -20.81
CA GLN A 145 0.70 6.20 -20.16
C GLN A 145 0.12 6.08 -18.76
N LEU A 146 0.66 6.84 -17.81
CA LEU A 146 0.15 6.89 -16.45
C LEU A 146 -0.46 8.26 -16.23
N GLN A 147 -1.71 8.29 -15.80
CA GLN A 147 -2.42 9.50 -15.45
C GLN A 147 -2.82 9.42 -13.97
N THR A 148 -2.19 10.24 -13.14
CA THR A 148 -2.58 10.39 -11.73
C THR A 148 -4.02 10.89 -11.65
N ILE A 149 -4.83 10.27 -10.81
CA ILE A 149 -6.23 10.62 -10.63
C ILE A 149 -6.52 10.89 -9.16
N ALA A 150 -7.43 11.83 -8.91
CA ALA A 150 -8.02 11.96 -7.60
C ALA A 150 -9.02 10.81 -7.40
N LEU A 151 -9.01 10.20 -6.21
CA LEU A 151 -10.08 9.28 -5.86
C LEU A 151 -11.41 10.04 -5.70
N PRO A 152 -12.55 9.43 -6.05
CA PRO A 152 -13.86 10.02 -5.89
C PRO A 152 -14.15 10.38 -4.43
N LYS A 153 -15.08 11.31 -4.21
CA LYS A 153 -15.53 11.66 -2.87
C LYS A 153 -16.03 10.43 -2.11
N GLY A 154 -15.57 10.25 -0.87
CA GLY A 154 -15.83 9.06 -0.05
C GLY A 154 -14.77 7.96 -0.16
N PHE A 155 -13.74 8.15 -0.97
CA PHE A 155 -12.60 7.22 -1.12
C PHE A 155 -11.27 7.82 -0.63
N GLU A 156 -11.29 9.00 -0.01
CA GLU A 156 -10.10 9.77 0.39
C GLU A 156 -9.21 9.07 1.43
N ASP A 157 -9.71 8.03 2.07
CA ASP A 157 -8.97 7.25 3.04
C ASP A 157 -8.18 6.08 2.41
N PHE A 158 -8.51 5.65 1.19
CA PHE A 158 -7.90 4.46 0.56
C PHE A 158 -6.46 4.69 0.08
N ASP A 159 -6.04 5.94 -0.08
CA ASP A 159 -4.67 6.35 -0.44
C ASP A 159 -3.68 6.24 0.74
N SER A 160 -4.20 6.07 1.96
CA SER A 160 -3.43 6.16 3.20
C SER A 160 -3.21 4.78 3.81
N PHE A 161 -1.96 4.48 4.17
CA PHE A 161 -1.52 3.18 4.65
C PHE A 161 -1.06 3.24 6.10
N HIS A 162 -1.54 2.30 6.91
CA HIS A 162 -1.48 2.35 8.37
C HIS A 162 -1.00 1.02 8.96
N LEU A 163 -0.66 1.05 10.25
CA LEU A 163 -0.62 -0.12 11.11
C LEU A 163 -2.01 -0.36 11.70
N VAL A 164 -2.41 -1.62 11.86
CA VAL A 164 -3.56 -2.01 12.72
C VAL A 164 -3.01 -2.54 14.02
N ILE A 165 -3.46 -1.99 15.14
CA ILE A 165 -3.12 -2.45 16.49
C ILE A 165 -4.39 -2.89 17.20
N ASP A 166 -4.31 -3.98 17.96
CA ASP A 166 -5.47 -4.50 18.70
C ASP A 166 -6.04 -3.42 19.66
N LYS A 167 -7.37 -3.38 19.78
CA LYS A 167 -8.07 -2.37 20.59
C LYS A 167 -7.70 -2.45 22.08
N SER A 168 -7.28 -3.62 22.56
CA SER A 168 -6.82 -3.83 23.93
C SER A 168 -5.43 -3.25 24.22
N ASN A 169 -4.68 -2.81 23.21
CA ASN A 169 -3.33 -2.27 23.37
C ASN A 169 -3.18 -0.80 22.90
N PRO A 170 -3.90 0.15 23.54
CA PRO A 170 -3.81 1.57 23.18
C PRO A 170 -2.45 2.19 23.51
N ALA A 171 -1.69 1.61 24.45
CA ALA A 171 -0.35 2.07 24.79
C ALA A 171 0.64 1.84 23.64
N LEU A 172 0.57 0.68 22.98
CA LEU A 172 1.40 0.39 21.80
C LEU A 172 1.08 1.34 20.64
N LEU A 173 -0.21 1.58 20.38
CA LEU A 173 -0.64 2.57 19.39
C LEU A 173 -0.03 3.96 19.68
N ALA A 174 -0.18 4.45 20.91
CA ALA A 174 0.34 5.76 21.29
C ALA A 174 1.86 5.87 21.16
N LEU A 175 2.59 4.81 21.52
CA LEU A 175 4.04 4.73 21.37
C LEU A 175 4.46 4.77 19.89
N LEU A 176 3.81 3.98 19.04
CA LEU A 176 4.10 3.93 17.60
C LEU A 176 3.73 5.25 16.92
N ASP A 177 2.63 5.89 17.32
CA ASP A 177 2.24 7.20 16.81
C ASP A 177 3.21 8.30 17.20
N LEU A 178 3.72 8.27 18.45
CA LEU A 178 4.77 9.18 18.89
C LEU A 178 6.05 8.97 18.07
N ALA A 179 6.48 7.72 17.90
CA ALA A 179 7.65 7.40 17.08
C ALA A 179 7.46 7.81 15.61
N LEU A 180 6.27 7.64 15.04
CA LEU A 180 5.92 8.09 13.69
C LEU A 180 5.99 9.61 13.53
N SER A 181 5.63 10.35 14.57
CA SER A 181 5.73 11.81 14.60
C SER A 181 7.18 12.31 14.69
N ASP A 182 8.07 11.49 15.24
CA ASP A 182 9.50 11.76 15.36
C ASP A 182 10.32 11.31 14.13
N VAL A 183 9.68 10.67 13.14
CA VAL A 183 10.36 10.32 11.88
C VAL A 183 10.66 11.58 11.09
N SER A 184 11.94 11.91 10.95
CA SER A 184 12.42 13.14 10.35
C SER A 184 12.17 13.20 8.84
N ARG A 185 12.27 14.41 8.27
CA ARG A 185 12.13 14.58 6.82
C ARG A 185 13.26 13.88 6.07
N GLU A 186 14.46 13.87 6.62
CA GLU A 186 15.64 13.19 6.08
C GLU A 186 15.46 11.67 6.10
N GLU A 187 14.93 11.10 7.17
CA GLU A 187 14.58 9.67 7.26
C GLU A 187 13.53 9.29 6.20
N ARG A 188 12.47 10.10 6.05
CA ARG A 188 11.45 9.90 5.01
C ARG A 188 12.03 10.02 3.60
N ALA A 189 12.88 11.02 3.37
CA ALA A 189 13.55 11.22 2.07
C ALA A 189 14.50 10.05 1.74
N PHE A 190 15.24 9.54 2.72
CA PHE A 190 16.09 8.37 2.55
C PHE A 190 15.27 7.14 2.16
N LEU A 191 14.15 6.88 2.84
CA LEU A 191 13.25 5.77 2.49
C LEU A 191 12.62 5.94 1.10
N SER A 192 12.18 7.15 0.77
CA SER A 192 11.66 7.48 -0.56
C SER A 192 12.72 7.21 -1.62
N LYS A 193 13.95 7.69 -1.42
CA LYS A 193 15.04 7.49 -2.36
C LYS A 193 15.42 6.02 -2.52
N LYS A 194 15.43 5.24 -1.44
CA LYS A 194 15.79 3.82 -1.48
C LYS A 194 14.76 2.98 -2.21
N TRP A 195 13.48 3.25 -1.99
CA TRP A 195 12.39 2.37 -2.41
C TRP A 195 11.59 2.87 -3.61
N LEU A 196 11.50 4.19 -3.79
CA LEU A 196 10.66 4.84 -4.80
C LEU A 196 11.51 5.51 -5.89
N GLU A 197 12.62 6.14 -5.52
CA GLU A 197 13.56 6.70 -6.50
C GLU A 197 14.59 5.66 -6.94
N GLN A 198 14.96 5.75 -8.20
CA GLN A 198 15.65 4.70 -8.93
C GLN A 198 17.18 4.77 -8.82
N GLU A 199 17.72 5.11 -7.65
CA GLU A 199 19.17 5.09 -7.41
C GLU A 199 19.52 4.63 -5.99
N SER A 200 19.35 3.33 -5.68
CA SER A 200 20.39 2.68 -4.88
C SER A 200 20.42 1.17 -5.12
N ASN A 201 21.51 0.75 -5.75
CA ASN A 201 22.01 -0.60 -5.73
C ASN A 201 22.87 -0.81 -4.46
N SER A 202 22.36 -0.42 -3.28
CA SER A 202 23.08 -0.60 -2.00
C SER A 202 22.11 -0.97 -0.88
N GLY A 203 21.89 -2.29 -0.76
CA GLY A 203 21.11 -2.91 0.30
C GLY A 203 21.84 -2.99 1.64
N ILE A 204 22.41 -1.90 2.15
CA ILE A 204 23.06 -1.91 3.48
C ILE A 204 22.59 -0.72 4.32
N VAL A 205 21.99 -1.03 5.47
CA VAL A 205 21.74 -0.08 6.57
C VAL A 205 23.02 -0.01 7.42
N PRO A 206 23.55 1.17 7.78
CA PRO A 206 24.77 1.29 8.58
C PRO A 206 24.68 0.58 9.94
N HIS A 207 25.79 -0.06 10.34
CA HIS A 207 25.94 -0.89 11.55
C HIS A 207 25.85 -0.11 12.88
N GLU A 208 25.80 1.22 12.84
CA GLU A 208 25.93 2.07 14.04
C GLU A 208 24.70 2.07 14.98
N PHE A 209 23.65 1.30 14.65
CA PHE A 209 22.37 1.33 15.37
C PHE A 209 22.01 0.05 16.15
N CYS A 210 22.93 -0.91 16.33
CA CYS A 210 22.63 -2.16 17.04
C CYS A 210 23.03 -2.14 18.53
N SER A 211 22.05 -2.02 19.43
CA SER A 211 22.13 -2.51 20.81
C SER A 211 20.84 -3.28 21.16
N ARG A 212 20.97 -4.33 22.00
CA ARG A 212 19.98 -5.43 22.17
C ARG A 212 18.76 -5.08 23.07
N GLN A 213 17.64 -5.82 22.86
CA GLN A 213 16.35 -6.00 23.63
C GLN A 213 15.14 -5.18 23.08
N PRO A 214 13.82 -5.46 23.36
CA PRO A 214 13.00 -6.66 23.65
C PRO A 214 11.79 -6.91 22.66
N LYS A 215 11.32 -8.16 22.49
CA LYS A 215 10.54 -8.69 21.30
C LYS A 215 9.09 -8.21 21.08
N MET A 216 8.74 -7.94 19.81
CA MET A 216 7.44 -7.59 19.19
C MET A 216 7.32 -8.36 17.85
N ARG A 217 6.15 -8.93 17.52
CA ARG A 217 5.92 -9.69 16.28
C ARG A 217 4.94 -8.98 15.37
N ILE A 218 5.34 -8.73 14.13
CA ILE A 218 4.63 -7.97 13.10
C ILE A 218 4.42 -8.85 11.88
#